data_AF-A0A520ZW98-F1
#
_entry.id   AF-A0A520ZW98-F1
#
_cell.length_a   1.000
_cell.length_b   1.000
_cell.length_c   1.000
_cell.angle_alpha   90.00
_cell.angle_beta   90.00
_cell.angle_gamma   90.00
#
_symmetry.space_group_name_H-M   'P 1'
#
loop_
_entity.id
_entity.type
_entity.pdbx_description
1 polymer ?
#
loop_
_entity_poly.entity_id
_entity_poly.type
_entity_poly.pdbx_seq_one_letter_code
_entity_poly.pdbx_strand_id
1 'polypeptide(L)'
;MRLPITTISQASCNQRSGRSGRIGPGTCYRLFSEDDFDARAPFSTPEIQRSNLAEVILQMVALNLGDPYHFPFLDPPRRASISEGFRTLRELGALDAKNRLTPYGKLMSSLPIDPVISRIIIEANKFNCLSEIVAIAAALAIQEPRIRPAEKEHLADEAHRRFADPNSDFIGLLNIWKVYHKDHHRFSWSGLKKFCQHNFLSFQRMREWLDLHEQLYRLIGTKKNFRFNLDPGTYENIHRSLLAGLFRQCGRRKKGSLYQGLANREFNIFPGSYLHGKSGNWIIGGSFIETSRLFALSIANIEPEWLEKSCEKLCSYSWANVRYHKKSGRVMADETVALHGLIIASSRMVNYPKRNSKNIPAARQMFIREALVNSQLSGRFDFLNQNLSLFETWQESEHKLRKKDIVIDDEAVFDFYDRQLPAQVYDRSSLRGHIKRHGDSNLYMTETDILLRLPSQKALLDFPPHLPAPNEAIRLNYHFEPGTFADGVTALIPEHLLERITPELFDWLVPGLIVEKTTFLIKGLPKRLRKNLIPVNDTVALVLDSLDMYQGN
;
A
#
# COMPACT_ATOMS: atom_id res chain seq x y z
N MET A 1 22.21 -8.74 16.65
CA MET A 1 23.21 -9.81 16.85
C MET A 1 23.18 -10.17 18.31
N ARG A 2 22.84 -11.41 18.67
CA ARG A 2 23.05 -11.89 20.04
C ARG A 2 24.55 -12.10 20.20
N LEU A 3 25.16 -11.55 21.24
CA LEU A 3 26.56 -11.82 21.60
C LEU A 3 26.56 -12.79 22.79
N PRO A 4 26.22 -14.08 22.60
CA PRO A 4 26.16 -15.02 23.69
C PRO A 4 27.58 -15.31 24.20
N ILE A 5 27.74 -15.22 25.53
CA ILE A 5 28.92 -15.78 26.18
C ILE A 5 28.76 -17.31 26.10
N THR A 6 29.75 -17.97 25.50
CA THR A 6 29.78 -19.42 25.33
C THR A 6 31.05 -19.99 25.94
N THR A 7 30.99 -21.26 26.35
CA THR A 7 32.17 -21.97 26.87
C THR A 7 33.22 -22.10 25.76
N ILE A 8 34.49 -21.99 26.15
CA ILE A 8 35.62 -22.18 25.23
C ILE A 8 35.88 -23.69 25.02
N SER A 9 36.37 -24.06 23.84
CA SER A 9 36.75 -25.44 23.50
C SER A 9 37.97 -25.94 24.28
N GLN A 10 38.16 -27.25 24.32
CA GLN A 10 39.35 -27.86 24.93
C GLN A 10 40.64 -27.34 24.27
N ALA A 11 40.68 -27.25 22.94
CA ALA A 11 41.81 -26.68 22.20
C ALA A 11 42.12 -25.24 22.64
N SER A 12 41.09 -24.42 22.86
CA SER A 12 41.26 -23.03 23.35
C SER A 12 41.75 -22.99 24.80
N CYS A 13 41.25 -23.89 25.67
CA CYS A 13 41.75 -24.04 27.04
C CYS A 13 43.24 -24.40 27.04
N ASN A 14 43.63 -25.38 26.21
CA ASN A 14 45.00 -25.85 26.11
C ASN A 14 45.93 -24.78 25.54
N GLN A 15 45.46 -24.02 24.53
CA GLN A 15 46.20 -22.88 23.99
C GLN A 15 46.40 -21.79 25.06
N ARG A 16 45.38 -21.49 25.87
CA ARG A 16 45.47 -20.53 26.98
C ARG A 16 46.44 -20.99 28.06
N SER A 17 46.42 -22.27 28.45
CA SER A 17 47.42 -22.80 29.39
C SER A 17 48.83 -22.77 28.82
N GLY A 18 49.02 -23.00 27.51
CA GLY A 18 50.35 -22.87 26.89
C GLY A 18 50.91 -21.45 26.94
N ARG A 19 50.08 -20.42 27.20
CA ARG A 19 50.56 -19.04 27.35
C ARG A 19 51.34 -18.80 28.64
N SER A 20 51.10 -19.58 29.71
CA SER A 20 51.85 -19.45 30.97
C SER A 20 53.26 -20.02 30.86
N GLY A 21 53.52 -20.93 29.91
CA GLY A 21 54.81 -21.60 29.72
C GLY A 21 55.79 -20.92 28.75
N ARG A 22 55.57 -19.66 28.36
CA ARG A 22 56.30 -19.03 27.23
C ARG A 22 57.76 -18.65 27.53
N ILE A 23 58.06 -18.24 28.75
CA ILE A 23 59.39 -17.74 29.16
C ILE A 23 60.05 -18.69 30.18
N GLY A 24 59.25 -19.55 30.81
CA GLY A 24 59.69 -20.57 31.78
C GLY A 24 58.48 -21.40 32.24
N PRO A 25 58.66 -22.33 33.18
CA PRO A 25 57.55 -23.09 33.76
C PRO A 25 56.50 -22.15 34.35
N GLY A 26 55.23 -22.33 33.97
CA GLY A 26 54.15 -21.47 34.46
C GLY A 26 52.85 -22.23 34.65
N THR A 27 52.13 -21.90 35.72
CA THR A 27 50.89 -22.55 36.12
C THR A 27 49.66 -21.84 35.54
N CYS A 28 48.69 -22.60 35.05
CA CYS A 28 47.41 -22.09 34.57
C CYS A 28 46.28 -22.58 35.48
N TYR A 29 45.59 -21.65 36.14
CA TYR A 29 44.41 -21.96 36.94
C TYR A 29 43.15 -21.84 36.07
N ARG A 30 42.39 -22.93 35.94
CA ARG A 30 41.12 -22.97 35.21
C ARG A 30 39.98 -22.76 36.21
N LEU A 31 39.09 -21.81 35.93
CA LEU A 31 37.95 -21.44 36.82
C LEU A 31 36.71 -22.32 36.54
N PHE A 32 36.92 -23.62 36.35
CA PHE A 32 35.90 -24.63 36.08
C PHE A 32 36.45 -26.01 36.46
N SER A 33 35.58 -27.00 36.68
CA SER A 33 35.96 -28.36 37.07
C SER A 33 36.60 -29.13 35.91
N GLU A 34 37.28 -30.23 36.23
CA GLU A 34 37.83 -31.16 35.25
C GLU A 34 36.73 -31.83 34.42
N ASP A 35 35.64 -32.27 35.05
CA ASP A 35 34.47 -32.81 34.35
C ASP A 35 33.89 -31.82 33.31
N ASP A 36 33.85 -30.53 33.64
CA ASP A 36 33.41 -29.49 32.69
C ASP A 36 34.41 -29.30 31.54
N PHE A 37 35.72 -29.50 31.78
CA PHE A 37 36.72 -29.50 30.72
C PHE A 37 36.52 -30.68 29.76
N ASP A 38 36.33 -31.89 30.29
CA ASP A 38 36.19 -33.11 29.50
C ASP A 38 34.88 -33.14 28.71
N ALA A 39 33.82 -32.55 29.24
CA ALA A 39 32.52 -32.43 28.55
C ALA A 39 32.52 -31.39 27.40
N ARG A 40 33.52 -30.52 27.30
CA ARG A 40 33.57 -29.48 26.24
C ARG A 40 33.93 -30.05 24.88
N ALA A 41 33.48 -29.37 23.83
CA ALA A 41 33.88 -29.68 22.47
C ALA A 41 35.42 -29.59 22.29
N PRO A 42 36.04 -30.52 21.56
CA PRO A 42 37.49 -30.49 21.31
C PRO A 42 37.94 -29.20 20.61
N PHE A 43 37.17 -28.76 19.61
CA PHE A 43 37.46 -27.58 18.79
C PHE A 43 36.33 -26.56 18.82
N SER A 44 36.68 -25.30 18.60
CA SER A 44 35.71 -24.21 18.48
C SER A 44 34.99 -24.30 17.14
N THR A 45 33.68 -24.03 17.11
CA THR A 45 32.93 -23.96 15.85
C THR A 45 33.55 -22.92 14.90
N PRO A 46 33.77 -23.25 13.62
CA PRO A 46 34.28 -22.32 12.62
C PRO A 46 33.45 -21.05 12.49
N GLU A 47 34.09 -19.94 12.12
CA GLU A 47 33.42 -18.65 11.95
C GLU A 47 32.42 -18.65 10.79
N ILE A 48 32.75 -19.31 9.67
CA ILE A 48 31.88 -19.43 8.49
C ILE A 48 30.52 -20.09 8.81
N GLN A 49 30.44 -20.88 9.88
CA GLN A 49 29.19 -21.51 10.33
C GLN A 49 28.36 -20.62 11.30
N ARG A 50 28.93 -19.51 11.77
CA ARG A 50 28.34 -18.65 12.81
C ARG A 50 28.16 -17.19 12.39
N SER A 51 28.79 -16.76 11.31
CA SER A 51 28.79 -15.36 10.83
C SER A 51 27.84 -15.13 9.64
N ASN A 52 27.56 -13.86 9.36
CA ASN A 52 26.83 -13.45 8.15
C ASN A 52 27.72 -13.68 6.91
N LEU A 53 27.16 -14.26 5.86
CA LEU A 53 27.88 -14.65 4.64
C LEU A 53 27.66 -13.70 3.46
N ALA A 54 26.91 -12.61 3.64
CA ALA A 54 26.61 -11.68 2.54
C ALA A 54 27.87 -11.16 1.84
N GLU A 55 28.91 -10.78 2.59
CA GLU A 55 30.18 -10.31 2.01
C GLU A 55 30.90 -11.42 1.23
N VAL A 56 31.04 -12.61 1.83
CA VAL A 56 31.69 -13.77 1.21
C VAL A 56 30.98 -14.14 -0.09
N ILE A 57 29.65 -14.22 -0.07
CA ILE A 57 28.84 -14.56 -1.25
C ILE A 57 28.98 -13.48 -2.32
N LEU A 58 28.99 -12.20 -1.96
CA LEU A 58 29.19 -11.11 -2.92
C LEU A 58 30.53 -11.24 -3.64
N GLN A 59 31.60 -11.53 -2.91
CA GLN A 59 32.93 -11.74 -3.48
C GLN A 59 32.99 -13.00 -4.35
N MET A 60 32.39 -14.10 -3.91
CA MET A 60 32.32 -15.34 -4.71
C MET A 60 31.62 -15.12 -6.05
N VAL A 61 30.49 -14.39 -6.05
CA VAL A 61 29.76 -14.08 -7.29
C VAL A 61 30.58 -13.11 -8.16
N ALA A 62 31.26 -12.13 -7.57
CA ALA A 62 32.10 -11.18 -8.30
C ALA A 62 33.32 -11.83 -8.97
N LEU A 63 33.92 -12.82 -8.31
CA LEU A 63 35.06 -13.58 -8.81
C LEU A 63 34.65 -14.83 -9.62
N ASN A 64 33.34 -15.06 -9.80
CA ASN A 64 32.79 -16.22 -10.51
C ASN A 64 33.29 -17.58 -9.97
N LEU A 65 33.31 -17.74 -8.64
CA LEU A 65 33.81 -18.94 -7.94
C LEU A 65 32.79 -20.10 -7.89
N GLY A 66 31.62 -19.95 -8.51
CA GLY A 66 30.55 -20.95 -8.51
C GLY A 66 29.55 -20.82 -7.36
N ASP A 67 28.68 -21.82 -7.24
CA ASP A 67 27.58 -21.82 -6.27
C ASP A 67 28.06 -22.12 -4.84
N PRO A 68 27.84 -21.23 -3.85
CA PRO A 68 28.19 -21.47 -2.45
C PRO A 68 27.59 -22.74 -1.83
N TYR A 69 26.50 -23.30 -2.37
CA TYR A 69 25.96 -24.58 -1.88
C TYR A 69 26.80 -25.80 -2.25
N HIS A 70 27.58 -25.69 -3.32
CA HIS A 70 28.40 -26.77 -3.89
C HIS A 70 29.90 -26.47 -3.80
N PHE A 71 30.27 -25.29 -3.29
CA PHE A 71 31.65 -24.88 -3.14
C PHE A 71 32.36 -25.74 -2.07
N PRO A 72 33.59 -26.23 -2.34
CA PRO A 72 34.30 -27.16 -1.46
C PRO A 72 34.94 -26.44 -0.26
N PHE A 73 34.13 -25.94 0.66
CA PHE A 73 34.60 -25.39 1.93
C PHE A 73 35.19 -26.50 2.83
N LEU A 74 36.25 -26.18 3.59
CA LEU A 74 36.78 -27.07 4.63
C LEU A 74 35.69 -27.43 5.65
N ASP A 75 35.01 -26.40 6.15
CA ASP A 75 33.84 -26.51 7.00
C ASP A 75 32.67 -25.77 6.32
N PRO A 76 31.71 -26.48 5.71
CA PRO A 76 30.65 -25.83 4.97
C PRO A 76 29.74 -24.99 5.89
N PRO A 77 29.33 -23.79 5.45
CA PRO A 77 28.35 -22.99 6.18
C PRO A 77 26.98 -23.68 6.23
N ARG A 78 26.16 -23.26 7.18
CA ARG A 78 24.76 -23.69 7.24
C ARG A 78 24.02 -23.18 6.00
N ARG A 79 23.22 -24.05 5.38
CA ARG A 79 22.39 -23.70 4.21
C ARG A 79 21.50 -22.46 4.45
N ALA A 80 20.95 -22.33 5.67
CA ALA A 80 20.16 -21.16 6.07
C ALA A 80 20.97 -19.86 6.00
N SER A 81 22.25 -19.88 6.41
CA SER A 81 23.14 -18.71 6.34
C SER A 81 23.44 -18.31 4.88
N ILE A 82 23.62 -19.28 3.98
CA ILE A 82 23.78 -19.01 2.55
C ILE A 82 22.50 -18.36 1.98
N SER A 83 21.34 -18.95 2.28
CA SER A 83 20.04 -18.40 1.86
C SER A 83 19.80 -16.97 2.35
N GLU A 84 20.16 -16.68 3.60
CA GLU A 84 20.01 -15.34 4.17
C GLU A 84 21.01 -14.34 3.55
N GLY A 85 22.22 -14.77 3.23
CA GLY A 85 23.20 -13.95 2.51
C GLY A 85 22.70 -13.56 1.12
N PHE A 86 22.19 -14.51 0.32
CA PHE A 86 21.57 -14.21 -0.98
C PHE A 86 20.33 -13.31 -0.86
N ARG A 87 19.51 -13.51 0.18
CA ARG A 87 18.36 -12.65 0.45
C ARG A 87 18.80 -11.22 0.74
N THR A 88 19.76 -11.04 1.65
CA THR A 88 20.33 -9.74 2.01
C THR A 88 20.90 -9.03 0.78
N LEU A 89 21.69 -9.72 -0.04
CA LEU A 89 22.28 -9.12 -1.24
C LEU A 89 21.24 -8.73 -2.30
N ARG A 90 20.16 -9.51 -2.46
CA ARG A 90 19.05 -9.13 -3.35
C ARG A 90 18.29 -7.91 -2.84
N GLU A 91 18.04 -7.83 -1.55
CA GLU A 91 17.34 -6.70 -0.95
C GLU A 91 18.18 -5.40 -0.97
N LEU A 92 19.49 -5.49 -0.74
CA LEU A 92 20.41 -4.37 -0.96
C LEU A 92 20.52 -3.99 -2.44
N GLY A 93 19.97 -4.80 -3.34
CA GLY A 93 20.02 -4.59 -4.79
C GLY A 93 21.36 -4.94 -5.41
N ALA A 94 22.24 -5.67 -4.69
CA ALA A 94 23.52 -6.15 -5.20
C ALA A 94 23.35 -7.28 -6.23
N LEU A 95 22.33 -8.12 -6.05
CA LEU A 95 22.01 -9.24 -6.93
C LEU A 95 20.60 -9.10 -7.54
N ASP A 96 20.43 -9.57 -8.77
CA ASP A 96 19.12 -9.70 -9.42
C ASP A 96 18.38 -10.98 -8.98
N ALA A 97 17.17 -11.22 -9.52
CA ALA A 97 16.39 -12.42 -9.22
C ALA A 97 17.05 -13.73 -9.67
N LYS A 98 18.06 -13.67 -10.55
CA LYS A 98 18.85 -14.80 -11.05
C LYS A 98 20.22 -14.89 -10.35
N ASN A 99 20.41 -14.19 -9.23
CA ASN A 99 21.66 -14.11 -8.46
C ASN A 99 22.86 -13.56 -9.26
N ARG A 100 22.62 -12.70 -10.24
CA ARG A 100 23.70 -12.04 -11.01
C ARG A 100 23.96 -10.64 -10.46
N LEU A 101 25.20 -10.18 -10.56
CA LEU A 101 25.58 -8.83 -10.13
C LEU A 101 24.83 -7.75 -10.90
N THR A 102 24.19 -6.85 -10.15
CA THR A 102 23.64 -5.60 -10.68
C THR A 102 24.73 -4.53 -10.80
N PRO A 103 24.45 -3.35 -11.37
CA PRO A 103 25.37 -2.21 -11.30
C PRO A 103 25.75 -1.82 -9.86
N TYR A 104 24.81 -1.91 -8.90
CA TYR A 104 25.13 -1.71 -7.49
C TYR A 104 26.03 -2.82 -6.96
N GLY A 105 25.75 -4.08 -7.28
CA GLY A 105 26.56 -5.21 -6.85
C GLY A 105 28.02 -5.10 -7.30
N LYS A 106 28.25 -4.67 -8.54
CA LYS A 106 29.61 -4.43 -9.07
C LYS A 106 30.35 -3.32 -8.32
N LEU A 107 29.65 -2.25 -7.94
CA LEU A 107 30.24 -1.18 -7.13
C LEU A 107 30.55 -1.68 -5.71
N MET A 108 29.59 -2.36 -5.08
CA MET A 108 29.73 -2.92 -3.73
C MET A 108 30.88 -3.92 -3.64
N SER A 109 31.01 -4.84 -4.60
CA SER A 109 32.10 -5.84 -4.59
C SER A 109 33.48 -5.22 -4.76
N SER A 110 33.57 -3.99 -5.28
CA SER A 110 34.82 -3.26 -5.47
C SER A 110 35.29 -2.49 -4.22
N LEU A 111 34.51 -2.53 -3.15
CA LEU A 111 34.80 -1.93 -1.85
C LEU A 111 35.06 -3.05 -0.83
N PRO A 112 36.19 -3.03 -0.08
CA PRO A 112 36.53 -4.05 0.91
C PRO A 112 35.83 -3.73 2.25
N ILE A 113 34.51 -3.63 2.23
CA ILE A 113 33.68 -3.34 3.41
C ILE A 113 32.37 -4.11 3.35
N ASP A 114 31.71 -4.22 4.50
CA ASP A 114 30.40 -4.86 4.63
C ASP A 114 29.39 -4.36 3.56
N PRO A 115 28.62 -5.26 2.92
CA PRO A 115 27.66 -4.89 1.88
C PRO A 115 26.62 -3.84 2.32
N VAL A 116 26.18 -3.83 3.57
CA VAL A 116 25.24 -2.83 4.08
C VAL A 116 25.89 -1.45 4.05
N ILE A 117 27.11 -1.34 4.57
CA ILE A 117 27.86 -0.08 4.59
C ILE A 117 28.20 0.39 3.16
N SER A 118 28.63 -0.54 2.29
CA SER A 118 28.83 -0.28 0.86
C SER A 118 27.58 0.33 0.23
N ARG A 119 26.40 -0.23 0.52
CA ARG A 119 25.13 0.23 -0.06
C ARG A 119 24.78 1.65 0.38
N ILE A 120 25.00 1.98 1.66
CA ILE A 120 24.77 3.31 2.24
C ILE A 120 25.67 4.35 1.55
N ILE A 121 26.97 4.06 1.41
CA ILE A 121 27.95 4.95 0.77
C ILE A 121 27.60 5.22 -0.70
N ILE A 122 27.21 4.17 -1.44
CA ILE A 122 26.76 4.31 -2.84
C ILE A 122 25.53 5.19 -2.96
N GLU A 123 24.58 5.09 -2.02
CA GLU A 123 23.38 5.93 -2.04
C GLU A 123 23.68 7.38 -1.65
N ALA A 124 24.58 7.61 -0.70
CA ALA A 124 25.01 8.94 -0.26
C ALA A 124 25.59 9.79 -1.38
N ASN A 125 26.27 9.16 -2.33
CA ASN A 125 26.77 9.83 -3.53
C ASN A 125 25.64 10.40 -4.40
N LYS A 126 24.46 9.76 -4.44
CA LYS A 126 23.29 10.29 -5.18
C LYS A 126 22.58 11.41 -4.44
N PHE A 127 22.56 11.35 -3.12
CA PHE A 127 21.93 12.34 -2.26
C PHE A 127 22.87 13.49 -1.86
N ASN A 128 24.06 13.57 -2.44
CA ASN A 128 25.05 14.63 -2.18
C ASN A 128 25.34 14.82 -0.67
N CYS A 129 25.55 13.71 0.05
CA CYS A 129 25.85 13.69 1.49
C CYS A 129 26.96 12.67 1.83
N LEU A 130 27.86 12.44 0.87
CA LEU A 130 28.92 11.43 0.96
C LEU A 130 29.92 11.73 2.08
N SER A 131 30.30 12.99 2.29
CA SER A 131 31.24 13.42 3.32
C SER A 131 30.75 13.04 4.73
N GLU A 132 29.48 13.32 5.02
CA GLU A 132 28.85 12.97 6.29
C GLU A 132 28.70 11.46 6.45
N ILE A 133 28.28 10.78 5.38
CA ILE A 133 28.03 9.35 5.42
C ILE A 133 29.31 8.55 5.60
N VAL A 134 30.45 8.96 5.04
CA VAL A 134 31.72 8.26 5.27
C VAL A 134 32.13 8.33 6.75
N ALA A 135 31.92 9.47 7.41
CA ALA A 135 32.14 9.60 8.86
C ALA A 135 31.19 8.71 9.66
N ILE A 136 29.89 8.72 9.34
CA ILE A 136 28.89 7.89 10.03
C ILE A 136 29.15 6.40 9.78
N ALA A 137 29.44 6.00 8.54
CA ALA A 137 29.75 4.62 8.15
C ALA A 137 30.94 4.06 8.92
N ALA A 138 32.03 4.84 9.03
CA ALA A 138 33.18 4.46 9.83
C ALA A 138 32.80 4.29 11.32
N ALA A 139 31.95 5.17 11.84
CA ALA A 139 31.46 5.07 13.22
C ALA A 139 30.63 3.80 13.47
N LEU A 140 29.76 3.43 12.52
CA LEU A 140 28.90 2.25 12.61
C LEU A 140 29.66 0.93 12.50
N ALA A 141 30.83 0.95 11.87
CA ALA A 141 31.68 -0.23 11.71
C ALA A 141 32.55 -0.54 12.94
N ILE A 142 32.64 0.40 13.89
CA ILE A 142 33.35 0.20 15.16
C ILE A 142 32.38 0.05 16.32
N GLN A 143 32.89 -0.29 17.50
CA GLN A 143 32.11 -0.19 18.73
C GLN A 143 31.86 1.28 19.10
N GLU A 144 30.70 1.54 19.73
CA GLU A 144 30.26 2.87 20.14
C GLU A 144 31.37 3.63 20.92
N PRO A 145 31.78 4.83 20.46
CA PRO A 145 32.85 5.59 21.11
C PRO A 145 32.45 6.22 22.44
N ARG A 146 31.15 6.50 22.69
CA ARG A 146 30.69 7.09 23.95
C ARG A 146 30.81 6.08 25.10
N ILE A 147 31.39 6.51 26.22
CA ILE A 147 31.47 5.73 27.45
C ILE A 147 30.60 6.35 28.53
N ARG A 148 29.90 5.51 29.30
CA ARG A 148 29.02 5.93 30.41
C ARG A 148 29.37 5.12 31.67
N PRO A 149 30.42 5.52 32.42
CA PRO A 149 30.82 4.81 33.63
C PRO A 149 29.75 4.91 34.71
N ALA A 150 29.47 3.81 35.43
CA ALA A 150 28.39 3.73 36.42
C ALA A 150 28.51 4.79 37.54
N GLU A 151 29.73 5.15 37.93
CA GLU A 151 29.98 6.17 38.98
C GLU A 151 29.84 7.61 38.46
N LYS A 152 29.87 7.82 37.14
CA LYS A 152 29.93 9.15 36.51
C LYS A 152 28.86 9.33 35.43
N GLU A 153 27.74 8.64 35.55
CA GLU A 153 26.68 8.65 34.55
C GLU A 153 26.17 10.06 34.25
N HIS A 154 25.89 10.86 35.28
CA HIS A 154 25.35 12.22 35.11
C HIS A 154 26.35 13.14 34.36
N LEU A 155 27.64 13.05 34.68
CA LEU A 155 28.68 13.83 34.01
C LEU A 155 28.87 13.40 32.55
N ALA A 156 28.80 12.10 32.29
CA ALA A 156 28.85 11.56 30.93
C ALA A 156 27.64 12.02 30.11
N ASP A 157 26.44 11.95 30.67
CA ASP A 157 25.20 12.37 30.02
C ASP A 157 25.21 13.88 29.70
N GLU A 158 25.75 14.70 30.59
CA GLU A 158 25.94 16.14 30.38
C GLU A 158 26.95 16.42 29.26
N ALA A 159 28.10 15.76 29.26
CA ALA A 159 29.10 15.90 28.21
C ALA A 159 28.56 15.44 26.84
N HIS A 160 27.85 14.32 26.79
CA HIS A 160 27.27 13.80 25.55
C HIS A 160 26.13 14.67 25.01
N ARG A 161 25.40 15.37 25.89
CA ARG A 161 24.32 16.29 25.50
C ARG A 161 24.79 17.40 24.57
N ARG A 162 26.06 17.84 24.67
CA ARG A 162 26.66 18.83 23.75
C ARG A 162 26.67 18.36 22.29
N PHE A 163 26.73 17.05 22.06
CA PHE A 163 26.75 16.48 20.72
C PHE A 163 25.37 16.01 20.26
N ALA A 164 24.40 15.92 21.17
CA ALA A 164 23.10 15.34 20.88
C ALA A 164 22.35 16.14 19.81
N ASP A 165 21.73 15.41 18.89
CA ASP A 165 20.73 15.95 17.97
C ASP A 165 19.34 15.49 18.43
N PRO A 166 18.32 16.37 18.40
CA PRO A 166 16.98 16.03 18.88
C PRO A 166 16.30 14.91 18.09
N ASN A 167 16.75 14.65 16.86
CA ASN A 167 16.11 13.70 15.95
C ASN A 167 17.00 12.51 15.57
N SER A 168 18.31 12.54 15.81
CA SER A 168 19.22 11.49 15.32
C SER A 168 20.52 11.30 16.10
N ASP A 169 20.71 10.10 16.65
CA ASP A 169 22.00 9.66 17.20
C ASP A 169 23.10 9.58 16.11
N PHE A 170 22.74 9.37 14.84
CA PHE A 170 23.71 9.38 13.74
C PHE A 170 24.27 10.79 13.51
N ILE A 171 23.41 11.81 13.60
CA ILE A 171 23.85 13.21 13.60
C ILE A 171 24.63 13.51 14.90
N GLY A 172 24.26 12.88 16.02
CA GLY A 172 25.06 12.93 17.25
C GLY A 172 26.51 12.47 17.06
N LEU A 173 26.72 11.35 16.37
CA LEU A 173 28.06 10.88 15.98
C LEU A 173 28.75 11.90 15.06
N LEU A 174 28.04 12.41 14.06
CA LEU A 174 28.59 13.43 13.15
C LEU A 174 28.98 14.73 13.89
N ASN A 175 28.25 15.11 14.94
CA ASN A 175 28.56 16.27 15.77
C ASN A 175 29.85 16.05 16.58
N ILE A 176 30.05 14.86 17.16
CA ILE A 176 31.33 14.48 17.79
C ILE A 176 32.47 14.66 16.78
N TRP A 177 32.30 14.11 15.58
CA TRP A 177 33.27 14.19 14.49
C TRP A 177 33.62 15.64 14.12
N LYS A 178 32.59 16.48 13.92
CA LYS A 178 32.73 17.89 13.55
C LYS A 178 33.41 18.70 14.64
N VAL A 179 33.01 18.53 15.90
CA VAL A 179 33.61 19.28 17.03
C VAL A 179 35.08 18.92 17.19
N TYR A 180 35.43 17.63 17.12
CA TYR A 180 36.82 17.20 17.19
C TYR A 180 37.69 17.86 16.11
N HIS A 181 37.25 17.86 14.85
CA HIS A 181 38.03 18.44 13.75
C HIS A 181 38.04 19.98 13.76
N LYS A 182 36.99 20.62 14.28
CA LYS A 182 36.94 22.08 14.46
C LYS A 182 37.98 22.54 15.48
N ASP A 183 38.06 21.87 16.62
CA ASP A 183 38.93 22.28 17.73
C ASP A 183 40.41 21.86 17.48
N HIS A 184 40.66 20.98 16.51
CA HIS A 184 41.99 20.43 16.20
C HIS A 184 42.37 20.57 14.72
N HIS A 185 42.71 21.80 14.30
CA HIS A 185 43.23 22.07 12.94
C HIS A 185 44.54 21.34 12.62
N ARG A 186 45.34 20.99 13.65
CA ARG A 186 46.48 20.06 13.53
C ARG A 186 46.24 18.86 14.44
N PHE A 187 46.28 17.67 13.84
CA PHE A 187 46.10 16.41 14.56
C PHE A 187 47.21 16.21 15.61
N SER A 188 46.82 15.85 16.83
CA SER A 188 47.76 15.42 17.87
C SER A 188 47.15 14.32 18.75
N TRP A 189 47.94 13.28 19.03
CA TRP A 189 47.53 12.17 19.89
C TRP A 189 47.21 12.61 21.33
N SER A 190 47.97 13.58 21.84
CA SER A 190 47.73 14.17 23.16
C SER A 190 46.44 15.00 23.18
N GLY A 191 46.15 15.75 22.12
CA GLY A 191 44.89 16.48 21.94
C GLY A 191 43.69 15.54 21.90
N LEU A 192 43.77 14.47 21.11
CA LEU A 192 42.73 13.45 21.05
C LEU A 192 42.48 12.80 22.42
N LYS A 193 43.54 12.46 23.16
CA LYS A 193 43.40 11.86 24.49
C LYS A 193 42.70 12.81 25.47
N LYS A 194 43.07 14.09 25.48
CA LYS A 194 42.40 15.12 26.30
C LYS A 194 40.94 15.31 25.90
N PHE A 195 40.66 15.38 24.60
CA PHE A 195 39.30 15.49 24.06
C PHE A 195 38.44 14.30 24.50
N CYS A 196 38.96 13.08 24.40
CA CYS A 196 38.25 11.87 24.80
C CYS A 196 37.96 11.85 26.31
N GLN A 197 38.94 12.22 27.14
CA GLN A 197 38.77 12.27 28.60
C GLN A 197 37.72 13.32 29.01
N HIS A 198 37.76 14.51 28.42
CA HIS A 198 36.83 15.59 28.74
C HIS A 198 35.39 15.27 28.34
N ASN A 199 35.21 14.56 27.22
CA ASN A 199 33.89 14.31 26.64
C ASN A 199 33.35 12.89 26.91
N PHE A 200 33.95 12.12 27.82
CA PHE A 200 33.58 10.73 28.10
C PHE A 200 33.50 9.88 26.82
N LEU A 201 34.57 9.88 26.04
CA LEU A 201 34.75 9.04 24.85
C LEU A 201 35.91 8.06 25.06
N SER A 202 35.81 6.88 24.45
CA SER A 202 36.90 5.91 24.43
C SER A 202 37.99 6.34 23.44
N PHE A 203 39.20 6.59 23.95
CA PHE A 203 40.37 6.95 23.13
C PHE A 203 40.67 5.89 22.05
N GLN A 204 40.55 4.60 22.41
CA GLN A 204 40.80 3.52 21.46
C GLN A 204 39.78 3.53 20.31
N ARG A 205 38.49 3.69 20.62
CA ARG A 205 37.41 3.72 19.62
C ARG A 205 37.49 4.96 18.73
N MET A 206 37.80 6.11 19.30
CA MET A 206 38.01 7.34 18.52
C MET A 206 39.19 7.22 17.56
N ARG A 207 40.29 6.56 17.97
CA ARG A 207 41.40 6.26 17.07
C ARG A 207 40.96 5.36 15.91
N GLU A 208 40.32 4.24 16.23
CA GLU A 208 39.81 3.30 15.23
C GLU A 208 38.84 3.98 14.25
N TRP A 209 38.01 4.91 14.73
CA TRP A 209 37.12 5.71 13.89
C TRP A 209 37.89 6.61 12.92
N LEU A 210 38.87 7.38 13.41
CA LEU A 210 39.68 8.27 12.57
C LEU A 210 40.44 7.48 11.50
N ASP A 211 41.07 6.37 11.90
CA ASP A 211 41.83 5.50 11.00
C ASP A 211 40.92 4.89 9.91
N LEU A 212 39.77 4.36 10.31
CA LEU A 212 38.82 3.75 9.36
C LEU A 212 38.21 4.79 8.42
N HIS A 213 37.85 5.98 8.94
CA HIS A 213 37.38 7.07 8.10
C HIS A 213 38.44 7.47 7.06
N GLU A 214 39.70 7.63 7.45
CA GLU A 214 40.78 8.00 6.52
C GLU A 214 40.96 6.95 5.42
N GLN A 215 40.89 5.66 5.78
CA GLN A 215 40.94 4.55 4.82
C GLN A 215 39.76 4.61 3.84
N LEU A 216 38.53 4.78 4.34
CA LEU A 216 37.33 4.86 3.50
C LEU A 216 37.37 6.10 2.61
N TYR A 217 37.71 7.25 3.17
CA TYR A 217 37.78 8.52 2.44
C TYR A 217 38.77 8.43 1.28
N ARG A 218 39.98 7.91 1.53
CA ARG A 218 40.99 7.69 0.48
C ARG A 218 40.49 6.70 -0.57
N LEU A 219 39.99 5.55 -0.15
CA LEU A 219 39.49 4.52 -1.04
C LEU A 219 38.40 5.08 -1.98
N ILE A 220 37.41 5.75 -1.41
CA ILE A 220 36.28 6.34 -2.15
C ILE A 220 36.78 7.46 -3.07
N GLY A 221 37.69 8.30 -2.61
CA GLY A 221 38.29 9.38 -3.40
C GLY A 221 39.04 8.90 -4.65
N THR A 222 39.59 7.68 -4.65
CA THR A 222 40.21 7.10 -5.86
C THR A 222 39.21 6.66 -6.92
N LYS A 223 37.94 6.48 -6.57
CA LYS A 223 36.92 5.93 -7.46
C LYS A 223 36.23 7.05 -8.24
N LYS A 224 36.35 7.05 -9.57
CA LYS A 224 35.76 8.07 -10.47
C LYS A 224 34.25 8.31 -10.30
N ASN A 225 33.51 7.33 -9.80
CA ASN A 225 32.06 7.39 -9.67
C ASN A 225 31.59 8.12 -8.41
N PHE A 226 32.51 8.44 -7.49
CA PHE A 226 32.20 9.06 -6.21
C PHE A 226 32.70 10.50 -6.18
N ARG A 227 31.86 11.40 -5.65
CA ARG A 227 32.21 12.81 -5.45
C ARG A 227 31.78 13.23 -4.06
N PHE A 228 32.71 13.78 -3.30
CA PHE A 228 32.41 14.39 -2.01
C PHE A 228 31.65 15.70 -2.22
N ASN A 229 30.61 15.90 -1.42
CA ASN A 229 29.78 17.09 -1.45
C ASN A 229 30.55 18.30 -0.91
N LEU A 230 30.33 19.47 -1.55
CA LEU A 230 30.86 20.77 -1.10
C LEU A 230 30.00 21.36 0.01
N ASP A 231 28.68 21.34 -0.19
CA ASP A 231 27.71 21.79 0.80
C ASP A 231 27.32 20.65 1.74
N PRO A 232 27.02 20.93 3.02
CA PRO A 232 26.57 19.92 3.95
C PRO A 232 25.30 19.19 3.52
N GLY A 233 25.28 17.87 3.66
CA GLY A 233 24.11 17.05 3.39
C GLY A 233 22.92 17.39 4.31
N THR A 234 21.71 17.43 3.75
CA THR A 234 20.49 17.65 4.56
C THR A 234 20.17 16.44 5.45
N TYR A 235 19.38 16.67 6.50
CA TYR A 235 18.90 15.60 7.38
C TYR A 235 18.22 14.48 6.58
N GLU A 236 17.30 14.82 5.68
CA GLU A 236 16.61 13.85 4.83
C GLU A 236 17.61 13.04 3.98
N ASN A 237 18.57 13.71 3.33
CA ASN A 237 19.52 13.05 2.43
C ASN A 237 20.41 12.04 3.16
N ILE A 238 20.90 12.39 4.35
CA ILE A 238 21.69 11.49 5.20
C ILE A 238 20.85 10.26 5.58
N HIS A 239 19.62 10.46 6.07
CA HIS A 239 18.79 9.35 6.54
C HIS A 239 18.23 8.49 5.40
N ARG A 240 17.96 9.06 4.23
CA ARG A 240 17.62 8.28 3.01
C ARG A 240 18.77 7.40 2.55
N SER A 241 20.01 7.87 2.69
CA SER A 241 21.21 7.08 2.41
C SER A 241 21.37 5.94 3.42
N LEU A 242 21.16 6.21 4.71
CA LEU A 242 21.16 5.20 5.77
C LEU A 242 20.08 4.13 5.52
N LEU A 243 18.87 4.55 5.16
CA LEU A 243 17.74 3.66 4.85
C LEU A 243 18.06 2.65 3.76
N ALA A 244 18.88 3.00 2.77
CA ALA A 244 19.24 2.09 1.67
C ALA A 244 19.99 0.83 2.15
N GLY A 245 20.69 0.89 3.28
CA GLY A 245 21.31 -0.27 3.92
C GLY A 245 20.57 -0.77 5.17
N LEU A 246 20.00 0.15 5.95
CA LEU A 246 19.48 -0.11 7.29
C LEU A 246 17.95 -0.20 7.37
N PHE A 247 17.25 -0.38 6.24
CA PHE A 247 15.78 -0.48 6.23
C PHE A 247 15.26 -1.64 7.11
N ARG A 248 16.05 -2.71 7.28
CA ARG A 248 15.71 -3.83 8.17
C ARG A 248 15.61 -3.44 9.64
N GLN A 249 16.22 -2.31 9.98
CA GLN A 249 16.27 -1.74 11.32
C GLN A 249 15.19 -0.66 11.54
N CYS A 250 14.26 -0.50 10.61
CA CYS A 250 13.15 0.43 10.77
C CYS A 250 12.03 -0.13 11.65
N GLY A 251 11.28 0.77 12.29
CA GLY A 251 10.07 0.41 13.01
C GLY A 251 9.11 1.57 13.24
N ARG A 252 7.86 1.21 13.47
CA ARG A 252 6.77 2.12 13.82
C ARG A 252 6.38 1.94 15.28
N ARG A 253 6.14 3.03 15.99
CA ARG A 253 5.68 3.02 17.38
C ARG A 253 4.32 2.30 17.47
N LYS A 254 4.24 1.29 18.33
CA LYS A 254 3.02 0.49 18.58
C LYS A 254 2.30 0.98 19.83
N LYS A 255 2.98 0.96 20.99
CA LYS A 255 2.43 1.41 22.28
C LYS A 255 3.55 1.82 23.23
N GLY A 256 3.44 2.99 23.84
CA GLY A 256 4.47 3.50 24.77
C GLY A 256 5.85 3.53 24.12
N SER A 257 6.82 2.83 24.72
CA SER A 257 8.20 2.70 24.23
C SER A 257 8.44 1.51 23.30
N LEU A 258 7.40 0.76 22.94
CA LEU A 258 7.47 -0.44 22.09
C LEU A 258 7.29 -0.07 20.62
N TYR A 259 8.24 -0.50 19.79
CA TYR A 259 8.24 -0.35 18.34
C TYR A 259 8.02 -1.70 17.66
N GLN A 260 7.25 -1.69 16.58
CA GLN A 260 7.07 -2.82 15.67
C GLN A 260 7.97 -2.61 14.44
N GLY A 261 8.91 -3.52 14.23
CA GLY A 261 9.75 -3.58 13.04
C GLY A 261 9.20 -4.50 11.96
N LEU A 262 10.04 -4.80 10.98
CA LEU A 262 9.75 -5.76 9.93
C LEU A 262 9.45 -7.16 10.51
N ALA A 263 8.65 -7.94 9.78
CA ALA A 263 8.23 -9.30 10.18
C ALA A 263 7.61 -9.36 11.59
N ASN A 264 6.89 -8.30 12.00
CA ASN A 264 6.23 -8.17 13.30
C ASN A 264 7.17 -8.27 14.52
N ARG A 265 8.47 -8.08 14.32
CA ARG A 265 9.43 -8.12 15.42
C ARG A 265 9.30 -6.89 16.28
N GLU A 266 9.19 -7.06 17.59
CA GLU A 266 9.07 -5.94 18.53
C GLU A 266 10.42 -5.59 19.15
N PHE A 267 10.66 -4.31 19.39
CA PHE A 267 11.88 -3.83 20.02
C PHE A 267 11.66 -2.50 20.76
N ASN A 268 12.59 -2.19 21.66
CA ASN A 268 12.63 -0.92 22.38
C ASN A 268 13.88 -0.12 21.97
N ILE A 269 13.86 1.19 22.20
CA ILE A 269 15.06 2.01 22.06
C ILE A 269 15.98 1.72 23.24
N PHE A 270 17.28 1.60 22.98
CA PHE A 270 18.27 1.43 24.04
C PHE A 270 18.30 2.67 24.96
N PRO A 271 18.31 2.52 26.30
CA PRO A 271 18.25 3.65 27.24
C PRO A 271 19.36 4.69 27.09
N GLY A 272 20.53 4.29 26.57
CA GLY A 272 21.64 5.20 26.29
C GLY A 272 21.49 6.08 25.04
N SER A 273 20.40 5.91 24.26
CA SER A 273 20.09 6.80 23.14
C SER A 273 19.51 8.13 23.64
N TYR A 274 19.88 9.25 23.01
CA TYR A 274 19.29 10.54 23.35
C TYR A 274 17.79 10.60 23.00
N LEU A 275 17.35 9.76 22.06
CA LEU A 275 15.95 9.63 21.63
C LEU A 275 15.12 8.71 22.53
N HIS A 276 15.71 8.10 23.57
CA HIS A 276 14.95 7.29 24.50
C HIS A 276 13.87 8.13 25.20
N GLY A 277 12.60 7.84 24.92
CA GLY A 277 11.44 8.60 25.42
C GLY A 277 11.10 9.87 24.64
N LYS A 278 11.89 10.25 23.62
CA LYS A 278 11.70 11.46 22.80
C LYS A 278 11.50 11.16 21.30
N SER A 279 11.57 9.90 20.90
CA SER A 279 11.46 9.45 19.52
C SER A 279 10.06 9.64 18.92
N GLY A 280 10.04 9.86 17.61
CA GLY A 280 8.83 9.97 16.81
C GLY A 280 8.11 8.63 16.58
N ASN A 281 7.07 8.69 15.76
CA ASN A 281 6.30 7.49 15.40
C ASN A 281 7.09 6.51 14.52
N TRP A 282 8.02 7.00 13.71
CA TRP A 282 8.81 6.22 12.78
C TRP A 282 10.29 6.44 13.04
N ILE A 283 11.01 5.34 13.17
CA ILE A 283 12.44 5.37 13.46
C ILE A 283 13.22 4.37 12.61
N ILE A 284 14.51 4.64 12.47
CA ILE A 284 15.54 3.70 12.02
C ILE A 284 16.57 3.50 13.14
N GLY A 285 17.05 2.27 13.29
CA GLY A 285 18.21 1.94 14.14
C GLY A 285 19.47 1.64 13.33
N GLY A 286 20.64 1.89 13.90
CA GLY A 286 21.92 1.49 13.32
C GLY A 286 22.18 -0.01 13.49
N SER A 287 21.80 -0.57 14.64
CA SER A 287 21.95 -2.00 14.92
C SER A 287 20.95 -2.48 15.98
N PHE A 288 20.88 -3.80 16.16
CA PHE A 288 20.10 -4.43 17.22
C PHE A 288 20.96 -5.28 18.14
N ILE A 289 20.72 -5.13 19.44
CA ILE A 289 21.29 -5.97 20.49
C ILE A 289 20.17 -6.64 21.28
N GLU A 290 20.35 -7.91 21.59
CA GLU A 290 19.39 -8.71 22.36
C GLU A 290 20.02 -9.05 23.71
N THR A 291 19.42 -8.54 24.79
CA THR A 291 19.81 -8.82 26.17
C THR A 291 18.66 -9.51 26.91
N SER A 292 17.89 -8.78 27.72
CA SER A 292 16.61 -9.23 28.29
C SER A 292 15.45 -9.10 27.30
N ARG A 293 15.55 -8.11 26.42
CA ARG A 293 14.66 -7.86 25.27
C ARG A 293 15.49 -7.30 24.13
N LEU A 294 14.86 -7.14 22.98
CA LEU A 294 15.50 -6.60 21.80
C LEU A 294 15.56 -5.07 21.85
N PHE A 295 16.76 -4.53 21.75
CA PHE A 295 17.01 -3.09 21.76
C PHE A 295 17.61 -2.62 20.43
N ALA A 296 17.12 -1.48 19.95
CA ALA A 296 17.70 -0.72 18.86
C ALA A 296 18.74 0.27 19.40
N LEU A 297 19.89 0.31 18.73
CA LEU A 297 21.01 1.22 19.01
C LEU A 297 21.13 2.22 17.87
N SER A 298 21.60 3.43 18.18
CA SER A 298 21.77 4.54 17.24
C SER A 298 20.50 4.85 16.48
N ILE A 299 19.60 5.61 17.10
CA ILE A 299 18.25 5.87 16.59
C ILE A 299 18.20 7.15 15.77
N ALA A 300 17.34 7.18 14.75
CA ALA A 300 16.88 8.44 14.17
C ALA A 300 15.40 8.41 13.82
N ASN A 301 14.76 9.57 13.91
CA ASN A 301 13.42 9.81 13.40
C ASN A 301 13.45 9.86 11.87
N ILE A 302 12.50 9.18 11.23
CA ILE A 302 12.36 9.15 9.77
C ILE A 302 10.91 9.38 9.37
N GLU A 303 10.69 9.77 8.12
CA GLU A 303 9.35 9.80 7.53
C GLU A 303 9.04 8.50 6.76
N PRO A 304 7.80 7.98 6.83
CA PRO A 304 7.41 6.73 6.16
C PRO A 304 7.58 6.81 4.63
N GLU A 305 7.41 7.98 4.02
CA GLU A 305 7.59 8.19 2.59
C GLU A 305 9.05 7.97 2.14
N TRP A 306 10.01 8.24 3.02
CA TRP A 306 11.44 7.98 2.73
C TRP A 306 11.69 6.47 2.65
N LEU A 307 11.10 5.71 3.58
CA LEU A 307 11.18 4.26 3.61
C LEU A 307 10.51 3.63 2.37
N GLU A 308 9.31 4.10 2.00
CA GLU A 308 8.61 3.63 0.79
C GLU A 308 9.45 3.86 -0.47
N LYS A 309 10.00 5.08 -0.64
CA LYS A 309 10.82 5.42 -1.82
C LYS A 309 12.13 4.64 -1.88
N SER A 310 12.80 4.45 -0.74
CA SER A 310 14.07 3.71 -0.70
C SER A 310 13.88 2.20 -0.94
N CYS A 311 12.70 1.67 -0.61
CA CYS A 311 12.39 0.24 -0.66
C CYS A 311 11.28 -0.13 -1.66
N GLU A 312 11.03 0.70 -2.69
CA GLU A 312 9.88 0.55 -3.62
C GLU A 312 9.73 -0.89 -4.18
N LYS A 313 10.84 -1.52 -4.56
CA LYS A 313 10.85 -2.90 -5.11
C LYS A 313 10.61 -4.00 -4.07
N LEU A 314 10.75 -3.69 -2.79
CA LEU A 314 10.53 -4.60 -1.66
C LEU A 314 9.14 -4.41 -1.04
N CYS A 315 8.47 -3.31 -1.36
CA CYS A 315 7.11 -3.03 -0.91
C CYS A 315 6.10 -3.92 -1.62
N SER A 316 5.11 -4.33 -0.85
CA SER A 316 3.87 -4.95 -1.33
C SER A 316 2.75 -3.91 -1.30
N TYR A 317 1.95 -3.89 -2.35
CA TYR A 317 0.85 -2.96 -2.55
C TYR A 317 -0.45 -3.75 -2.63
N SER A 318 -1.45 -3.35 -1.84
CA SER A 318 -2.80 -3.87 -1.90
C SER A 318 -3.80 -2.73 -1.97
N TRP A 319 -4.93 -2.99 -2.63
CA TRP A 319 -5.98 -1.99 -2.85
C TRP A 319 -7.31 -2.55 -2.35
N ALA A 320 -8.05 -1.75 -1.58
CA ALA A 320 -9.38 -2.06 -1.08
C ALA A 320 -10.37 -0.94 -1.43
N ASN A 321 -11.66 -1.19 -1.21
CA ASN A 321 -12.74 -0.21 -1.41
C ASN A 321 -12.68 0.51 -2.77
N VAL A 322 -12.50 -0.25 -3.85
CA VAL A 322 -12.48 0.27 -5.21
C VAL A 322 -13.83 0.90 -5.51
N ARG A 323 -13.84 2.19 -5.83
CA ARG A 323 -15.06 2.97 -6.02
C ARG A 323 -14.90 4.04 -7.07
N TYR A 324 -15.98 4.34 -7.79
CA TYR A 324 -16.01 5.50 -8.67
C TYR A 324 -16.21 6.78 -7.84
N HIS A 325 -15.33 7.76 -8.03
CA HIS A 325 -15.39 9.04 -7.33
C HIS A 325 -15.98 10.11 -8.25
N LYS A 326 -17.27 10.44 -8.03
CA LYS A 326 -18.08 11.35 -8.87
C LYS A 326 -17.42 12.69 -9.17
N LYS A 327 -16.81 13.33 -8.16
CA LYS A 327 -16.21 14.67 -8.30
C LYS A 327 -14.98 14.68 -9.21
N SER A 328 -14.10 13.69 -9.09
CA SER A 328 -12.93 13.58 -9.98
C SER A 328 -13.25 12.91 -11.31
N GLY A 329 -14.33 12.12 -11.35
CA GLY A 329 -14.69 11.27 -12.49
C GLY A 329 -13.67 10.16 -12.73
N ARG A 330 -13.17 9.53 -11.64
CA ARG A 330 -12.09 8.53 -11.68
C ARG A 330 -12.42 7.37 -10.74
N VAL A 331 -11.91 6.18 -11.06
CA VAL A 331 -11.94 5.05 -10.14
C VAL A 331 -10.77 5.14 -9.15
N MET A 332 -11.12 5.21 -7.87
CA MET A 332 -10.20 5.38 -6.76
C MET A 332 -10.21 4.12 -5.89
N ALA A 333 -9.12 3.86 -5.19
CA ALA A 333 -9.03 2.80 -4.21
C ALA A 333 -8.24 3.27 -2.98
N ASP A 334 -8.47 2.61 -1.85
CA ASP A 334 -7.70 2.80 -0.63
C ASP A 334 -6.50 1.85 -0.69
N GLU A 335 -5.30 2.42 -0.83
CA GLU A 335 -4.04 1.69 -0.97
C GLU A 335 -3.40 1.45 0.40
N THR A 336 -2.98 0.21 0.62
CA THR A 336 -2.13 -0.17 1.74
C THR A 336 -0.76 -0.57 1.20
N VAL A 337 0.28 0.06 1.74
CA VAL A 337 1.68 -0.22 1.40
C VAL A 337 2.34 -0.90 2.59
N ALA A 338 2.90 -2.09 2.37
CA ALA A 338 3.58 -2.84 3.41
C ALA A 338 4.97 -3.29 2.96
N LEU A 339 5.97 -3.09 3.82
CA LEU A 339 7.33 -3.59 3.66
C LEU A 339 7.55 -4.75 4.61
N HIS A 340 7.71 -5.97 4.08
CA HIS A 340 7.90 -7.19 4.88
C HIS A 340 6.95 -7.31 6.09
N GLY A 341 5.67 -7.01 5.89
CA GLY A 341 4.62 -7.06 6.92
C GLY A 341 4.46 -5.79 7.77
N LEU A 342 5.38 -4.83 7.70
CA LEU A 342 5.25 -3.52 8.35
C LEU A 342 4.44 -2.57 7.46
N ILE A 343 3.27 -2.14 7.92
CA ILE A 343 2.42 -1.19 7.19
C ILE A 343 3.06 0.20 7.24
N ILE A 344 3.44 0.71 6.08
CA ILE A 344 4.05 2.04 5.89
C ILE A 344 2.97 3.11 5.69
N ALA A 345 2.04 2.83 4.78
CA ALA A 345 0.90 3.70 4.50
C ALA A 345 -0.39 2.87 4.59
N SER A 346 -1.34 3.35 5.38
CA SER A 346 -2.66 2.74 5.52
C SER A 346 -3.71 3.60 4.86
N SER A 347 -4.53 3.01 3.98
CA SER A 347 -5.70 3.67 3.37
C SER A 347 -5.39 4.95 2.60
N ARG A 348 -4.27 4.97 1.85
CA ARG A 348 -3.93 6.11 0.98
C ARG A 348 -4.85 6.10 -0.24
N MET A 349 -5.63 7.17 -0.43
CA MET A 349 -6.50 7.26 -1.60
C MET A 349 -5.69 7.45 -2.88
N VAL A 350 -5.84 6.55 -3.85
CA VAL A 350 -5.06 6.55 -5.09
C VAL A 350 -5.91 6.34 -6.33
N ASN A 351 -5.41 6.81 -7.47
CA ASN A 351 -5.97 6.50 -8.77
C ASN A 351 -5.67 5.02 -9.10
N TYR A 352 -6.67 4.16 -8.92
CA TYR A 352 -6.56 2.70 -8.96
C TYR A 352 -5.95 2.15 -10.27
N PRO A 353 -6.45 2.51 -11.47
CA PRO A 353 -5.89 2.00 -12.73
C PRO A 353 -4.47 2.48 -13.01
N LYS A 354 -4.04 3.63 -12.45
CA LYS A 354 -2.67 4.14 -12.64
C LYS A 354 -1.61 3.43 -11.80
N ARG A 355 -2.01 2.69 -10.77
CA ARG A 355 -1.06 2.02 -9.87
C ARG A 355 -0.50 0.72 -10.44
N ASN A 356 -1.31 -0.02 -11.17
CA ASN A 356 -0.90 -1.27 -11.79
C ASN A 356 -1.74 -1.52 -13.04
N SER A 357 -1.11 -1.92 -14.15
CA SER A 357 -1.82 -2.24 -15.39
C SER A 357 -2.86 -3.36 -15.21
N LYS A 358 -2.63 -4.28 -14.26
CA LYS A 358 -3.60 -5.33 -13.89
C LYS A 358 -4.89 -4.80 -13.28
N ASN A 359 -4.90 -3.55 -12.78
CA ASN A 359 -6.07 -2.93 -12.17
C ASN A 359 -7.03 -2.35 -13.22
N ILE A 360 -6.57 -2.18 -14.47
CA ILE A 360 -7.33 -1.52 -15.53
C ILE A 360 -8.67 -2.23 -15.83
N PRO A 361 -8.73 -3.57 -15.98
CA PRO A 361 -10.00 -4.24 -16.27
C PRO A 361 -11.05 -4.01 -15.17
N ALA A 362 -10.67 -4.20 -13.91
CA ALA A 362 -11.57 -3.97 -12.77
C ALA A 362 -11.98 -2.50 -12.65
N ALA A 363 -11.06 -1.57 -12.92
CA ALA A 363 -11.37 -0.14 -12.94
C ALA A 363 -12.37 0.20 -14.05
N ARG A 364 -12.22 -0.39 -15.24
CA ARG A 364 -13.15 -0.21 -16.35
C ARG A 364 -14.54 -0.72 -16.02
N GLN A 365 -14.66 -1.93 -15.48
CA GLN A 365 -15.95 -2.48 -15.07
C GLN A 365 -16.65 -1.57 -14.05
N MET A 366 -15.91 -1.13 -13.02
CA MET A 366 -16.40 -0.18 -12.02
C MET A 366 -16.82 1.16 -12.63
N PHE A 367 -16.06 1.67 -13.61
CA PHE A 367 -16.39 2.91 -14.30
C PHE A 367 -17.68 2.77 -15.12
N ILE A 368 -17.85 1.70 -15.90
CA ILE A 368 -19.06 1.50 -16.70
C ILE A 368 -20.27 1.38 -15.77
N ARG A 369 -20.22 0.52 -14.75
CA ARG A 369 -21.34 0.32 -13.81
C ARG A 369 -21.72 1.60 -13.08
N GLU A 370 -20.76 2.25 -12.43
CA GLU A 370 -21.10 3.41 -11.61
C GLU A 370 -21.30 4.69 -12.43
N ALA A 371 -20.44 4.94 -13.42
CA ALA A 371 -20.49 6.22 -14.13
C ALA A 371 -21.56 6.22 -15.24
N LEU A 372 -21.68 5.13 -16.00
CA LEU A 372 -22.57 5.07 -17.18
C LEU A 372 -23.93 4.45 -16.85
N VAL A 373 -23.95 3.28 -16.22
CA VAL A 373 -25.21 2.59 -15.87
C VAL A 373 -25.94 3.35 -14.74
N ASN A 374 -25.28 3.55 -13.60
CA ASN A 374 -25.85 4.28 -12.45
C ASN A 374 -25.87 5.81 -12.63
N SER A 375 -25.55 6.31 -13.83
CA SER A 375 -25.64 7.74 -14.18
C SER A 375 -24.89 8.69 -13.25
N GLN A 376 -23.74 8.26 -12.70
CA GLN A 376 -22.94 9.09 -11.80
C GLN A 376 -21.87 9.93 -12.50
N LEU A 377 -21.80 9.87 -13.83
CA LEU A 377 -20.83 10.61 -14.62
C LEU A 377 -21.12 12.12 -14.60
N SER A 378 -20.20 12.89 -14.02
CA SER A 378 -20.33 14.36 -13.99
C SER A 378 -19.84 15.01 -15.29
N GLY A 379 -20.73 15.76 -15.94
CA GLY A 379 -20.46 16.50 -17.19
C GLY A 379 -21.68 16.52 -18.11
N ARG A 380 -21.54 17.17 -19.27
CA ARG A 380 -22.54 17.06 -20.36
C ARG A 380 -22.04 16.02 -21.36
N PHE A 381 -22.82 14.96 -21.52
CA PHE A 381 -22.60 13.88 -22.48
C PHE A 381 -23.93 13.60 -23.17
N ASP A 382 -24.05 14.00 -24.44
CA ASP A 382 -25.33 14.00 -25.14
C ASP A 382 -25.87 12.57 -25.33
N PHE A 383 -24.99 11.61 -25.66
CA PHE A 383 -25.35 10.18 -25.72
C PHE A 383 -25.94 9.66 -24.40
N LEU A 384 -25.37 10.04 -23.26
CA LEU A 384 -25.81 9.54 -21.96
C LEU A 384 -27.19 10.11 -21.62
N ASN A 385 -27.42 11.39 -21.89
CA ASN A 385 -28.71 12.03 -21.69
C ASN A 385 -29.79 11.43 -22.59
N GLN A 386 -29.47 11.15 -23.86
CA GLN A 386 -30.41 10.51 -24.79
C GLN A 386 -30.73 9.07 -24.38
N ASN A 387 -29.72 8.29 -24.00
CA ASN A 387 -29.93 6.93 -23.51
C ASN A 387 -30.82 6.94 -22.26
N LEU A 388 -30.57 7.85 -21.31
CA LEU A 388 -31.39 7.97 -20.10
C LEU A 388 -32.85 8.34 -20.41
N SER A 389 -33.07 9.31 -21.30
CA SER A 389 -34.42 9.68 -21.72
C SER A 389 -35.15 8.51 -22.42
N LEU A 390 -34.42 7.69 -23.18
CA LEU A 390 -34.96 6.49 -23.81
C LEU A 390 -35.34 5.44 -22.76
N PHE A 391 -34.50 5.21 -21.74
CA PHE A 391 -34.84 4.34 -20.60
C PHE A 391 -36.08 4.84 -19.83
N GLU A 392 -36.13 6.13 -19.49
CA GLU A 392 -37.28 6.73 -18.80
C GLU A 392 -38.59 6.53 -19.60
N THR A 393 -38.55 6.74 -20.91
CA THR A 393 -39.70 6.55 -21.81
C THR A 393 -40.24 5.12 -21.79
N TRP A 394 -39.34 4.13 -21.81
CA TRP A 394 -39.74 2.72 -21.83
C TRP A 394 -40.09 2.18 -20.44
N GLN A 395 -39.49 2.71 -19.37
CA GLN A 395 -39.92 2.44 -17.99
C GLN A 395 -41.33 2.98 -17.73
N GLU A 396 -41.69 4.15 -18.26
CA GLU A 396 -43.09 4.62 -18.22
C GLU A 396 -44.03 3.65 -18.95
N SER A 397 -43.58 3.04 -20.04
CA SER A 397 -44.34 2.03 -20.78
C SER A 397 -44.50 0.72 -19.99
N GLU A 398 -43.50 0.30 -19.23
CA GLU A 398 -43.58 -0.81 -18.27
C GLU A 398 -44.62 -0.57 -17.19
N HIS A 399 -44.64 0.65 -16.63
CA HIS A 399 -45.65 1.05 -15.64
C HIS A 399 -47.06 1.06 -16.23
N LYS A 400 -47.24 1.60 -17.45
CA LYS A 400 -48.53 1.60 -18.16
C LYS A 400 -49.03 0.18 -18.43
N LEU A 401 -48.18 -0.67 -18.97
CA LEU A 401 -48.53 -2.04 -19.38
C LEU A 401 -48.50 -3.05 -18.24
N ARG A 402 -48.10 -2.62 -17.03
CA ARG A 402 -47.94 -3.45 -15.82
C ARG A 402 -47.07 -4.69 -16.09
N LYS A 403 -45.96 -4.49 -16.80
CA LYS A 403 -44.99 -5.53 -17.20
C LYS A 403 -43.58 -5.07 -16.90
N LYS A 404 -42.76 -5.93 -16.30
CA LYS A 404 -41.37 -5.65 -15.91
C LYS A 404 -40.32 -6.25 -16.85
N ASP A 405 -40.76 -6.75 -18.01
CA ASP A 405 -39.97 -7.51 -18.98
C ASP A 405 -39.92 -6.82 -20.35
N ILE A 406 -40.11 -5.50 -20.39
CA ILE A 406 -40.05 -4.71 -21.63
C ILE A 406 -38.65 -4.14 -21.81
N VAL A 407 -38.05 -3.61 -20.74
CA VAL A 407 -36.74 -2.95 -20.73
C VAL A 407 -35.65 -3.93 -20.26
N ILE A 408 -34.46 -3.84 -20.85
CA ILE A 408 -33.28 -4.60 -20.42
C ILE A 408 -32.83 -4.22 -19.00
N ASP A 409 -32.14 -5.14 -18.33
CA ASP A 409 -31.57 -4.88 -17.00
C ASP A 409 -30.21 -4.15 -17.07
N ASP A 410 -29.74 -3.69 -15.90
CA ASP A 410 -28.46 -2.99 -15.75
C ASP A 410 -27.25 -3.79 -16.28
N GLU A 411 -27.33 -5.13 -16.29
CA GLU A 411 -26.26 -5.99 -16.80
C GLU A 411 -26.20 -5.96 -18.33
N ALA A 412 -27.34 -5.98 -19.02
CA ALA A 412 -27.38 -5.78 -20.46
C ALA A 412 -26.93 -4.36 -20.87
N VAL A 413 -27.27 -3.33 -20.07
CA VAL A 413 -26.75 -1.96 -20.28
C VAL A 413 -25.23 -1.95 -20.13
N PHE A 414 -24.71 -2.65 -19.12
CA PHE A 414 -23.29 -2.83 -18.92
C PHE A 414 -22.64 -3.50 -20.15
N ASP A 415 -23.19 -4.61 -20.63
CA ASP A 415 -22.67 -5.38 -21.78
C ASP A 415 -22.68 -4.57 -23.09
N PHE A 416 -23.66 -3.67 -23.26
CA PHE A 416 -23.64 -2.72 -24.37
C PHE A 416 -22.40 -1.84 -24.31
N TYR A 417 -22.19 -1.11 -23.21
CA TYR A 417 -21.03 -0.23 -23.07
C TYR A 417 -19.72 -1.02 -23.06
N ASP A 418 -19.72 -2.25 -22.53
CA ASP A 418 -18.54 -3.11 -22.50
C ASP A 418 -18.10 -3.52 -23.91
N ARG A 419 -19.03 -3.76 -24.82
CA ARG A 419 -18.71 -4.04 -26.24
C ARG A 419 -18.21 -2.81 -26.98
N GLN A 420 -18.74 -1.63 -26.67
CA GLN A 420 -18.45 -0.40 -27.42
C GLN A 420 -17.16 0.31 -26.96
N LEU A 421 -16.83 0.24 -25.67
CA LEU A 421 -15.70 0.98 -25.10
C LEU A 421 -14.44 0.11 -25.01
N PRO A 422 -13.28 0.56 -25.52
CA PRO A 422 -12.03 -0.20 -25.41
C PRO A 422 -11.51 -0.24 -23.97
N ALA A 423 -10.58 -1.17 -23.69
CA ALA A 423 -10.03 -1.42 -22.35
C ALA A 423 -9.41 -0.17 -21.68
N GLN A 424 -8.93 0.78 -22.47
CA GLN A 424 -8.31 2.04 -22.03
C GLN A 424 -9.32 3.11 -21.55
N VAL A 425 -10.63 2.87 -21.66
CA VAL A 425 -11.65 3.77 -21.12
C VAL A 425 -12.09 3.29 -19.75
N TYR A 426 -11.61 3.97 -18.70
CA TYR A 426 -11.84 3.59 -17.29
C TYR A 426 -12.06 4.81 -16.37
N ASP A 427 -12.11 6.01 -16.94
CA ASP A 427 -12.41 7.24 -16.23
C ASP A 427 -13.00 8.30 -17.19
N ARG A 428 -13.49 9.41 -16.64
CA ARG A 428 -14.07 10.49 -17.44
C ARG A 428 -13.09 11.08 -18.46
N SER A 429 -11.81 11.15 -18.11
CA SER A 429 -10.79 11.76 -18.97
C SER A 429 -10.50 10.89 -20.19
N SER A 430 -10.41 9.59 -19.99
CA SER A 430 -10.20 8.58 -21.03
C SER A 430 -11.44 8.46 -21.92
N LEU A 431 -12.65 8.54 -21.37
CA LEU A 431 -13.89 8.60 -22.15
C LEU A 431 -13.94 9.84 -23.05
N ARG A 432 -13.71 11.05 -22.50
CA ARG A 432 -13.66 12.28 -23.32
C ARG A 432 -12.58 12.21 -24.40
N GLY A 433 -11.43 11.62 -24.06
CA GLY A 433 -10.35 11.39 -25.01
C GLY A 433 -10.73 10.42 -26.13
N HIS A 434 -11.52 9.39 -25.83
CA HIS A 434 -12.04 8.44 -26.82
C HIS A 434 -13.07 9.11 -27.73
N ILE A 435 -14.07 9.78 -27.16
CA ILE A 435 -15.11 10.50 -27.91
C ILE A 435 -14.49 11.55 -28.85
N LYS A 436 -13.51 12.30 -28.38
CA LYS A 436 -12.82 13.31 -29.20
C LYS A 436 -12.12 12.69 -30.43
N ARG A 437 -11.67 11.44 -30.36
CA ARG A 437 -10.92 10.78 -31.44
C ARG A 437 -11.80 9.98 -32.40
N HIS A 438 -12.84 9.33 -31.88
CA HIS A 438 -13.65 8.36 -32.63
C HIS A 438 -15.11 8.77 -32.78
N GLY A 439 -15.54 9.88 -32.15
CA GLY A 439 -16.95 10.22 -32.00
C GLY A 439 -17.62 9.46 -30.86
N ASP A 440 -18.90 9.74 -30.63
CA ASP A 440 -19.76 9.09 -29.65
C ASP A 440 -20.93 8.31 -30.29
N SER A 441 -21.00 8.26 -31.63
CA SER A 441 -22.15 7.69 -32.36
C SER A 441 -22.47 6.24 -31.99
N ASN A 442 -21.47 5.45 -31.61
CA ASN A 442 -21.64 4.05 -31.20
C ASN A 442 -22.04 3.88 -29.72
N LEU A 443 -22.14 4.98 -28.96
CA LEU A 443 -22.56 4.99 -27.56
C LEU A 443 -24.04 5.31 -27.39
N TYR A 444 -24.73 5.73 -28.46
CA TYR A 444 -26.18 5.92 -28.47
C TYR A 444 -26.86 4.56 -28.55
N MET A 445 -27.72 4.27 -27.58
CA MET A 445 -28.57 3.10 -27.59
C MET A 445 -29.80 3.36 -28.45
N THR A 446 -30.27 2.32 -29.11
CA THR A 446 -31.51 2.33 -29.90
C THR A 446 -32.60 1.51 -29.19
N GLU A 447 -33.83 1.61 -29.67
CA GLU A 447 -34.93 0.78 -29.17
C GLU A 447 -34.62 -0.72 -29.25
N THR A 448 -33.89 -1.16 -30.28
CA THR A 448 -33.47 -2.56 -30.43
C THR A 448 -32.43 -2.99 -29.40
N ASP A 449 -31.69 -2.05 -28.81
CA ASP A 449 -30.72 -2.35 -27.76
C ASP A 449 -31.38 -2.43 -26.38
N ILE A 450 -32.45 -1.63 -26.16
CA ILE A 450 -33.09 -1.45 -24.85
C ILE A 450 -34.29 -2.38 -24.63
N LEU A 451 -34.98 -2.79 -25.70
CA LEU A 451 -36.23 -3.54 -25.58
C LEU A 451 -36.01 -5.05 -25.69
N LEU A 452 -36.47 -5.79 -24.68
CA LEU A 452 -36.62 -7.25 -24.76
C LEU A 452 -37.84 -7.64 -25.59
N ARG A 453 -38.90 -6.83 -25.51
CA ARG A 453 -40.15 -7.04 -26.24
C ARG A 453 -40.75 -5.72 -26.67
N LEU A 454 -41.02 -5.56 -27.96
CA LEU A 454 -41.72 -4.39 -28.47
C LEU A 454 -43.21 -4.48 -28.12
N PRO A 455 -43.76 -3.57 -27.30
CA PRO A 455 -45.21 -3.51 -27.09
C PRO A 455 -45.90 -3.01 -28.36
N SER A 456 -47.13 -3.50 -28.61
CA SER A 456 -47.90 -3.03 -29.76
C SER A 456 -48.37 -1.59 -29.53
N GLN A 457 -48.38 -0.77 -30.59
CA GLN A 457 -48.82 0.62 -30.51
C GLN A 457 -50.25 0.75 -30.00
N LYS A 458 -51.12 -0.21 -30.34
CA LYS A 458 -52.49 -0.32 -29.80
C LYS A 458 -52.50 -0.46 -28.28
N ALA A 459 -51.65 -1.34 -27.72
CA ALA A 459 -51.60 -1.54 -26.27
C ALA A 459 -51.15 -0.29 -25.52
N LEU A 460 -50.28 0.55 -26.11
CA LEU A 460 -49.88 1.82 -25.50
C LEU A 460 -50.99 2.89 -25.58
N LEU A 461 -51.77 2.92 -26.68
CA LEU A 461 -52.91 3.83 -26.83
C LEU A 461 -54.02 3.57 -25.80
N ASP A 462 -54.13 2.32 -25.33
CA ASP A 462 -55.08 1.93 -24.29
C ASP A 462 -54.72 2.50 -22.90
N PHE A 463 -53.53 3.09 -22.73
CA PHE A 463 -53.08 3.77 -21.50
C PHE A 463 -52.69 5.23 -21.78
N PRO A 464 -53.68 6.12 -22.02
CA PRO A 464 -53.41 7.48 -22.45
C PRO A 464 -52.75 8.34 -21.34
N PRO A 465 -51.92 9.32 -21.68
CA PRO A 465 -51.32 10.23 -20.70
C PRO A 465 -52.35 11.18 -20.05
N HIS A 466 -53.52 11.32 -20.65
CA HIS A 466 -54.60 12.17 -20.16
C HIS A 466 -55.94 11.44 -20.20
N LEU A 467 -56.75 11.63 -19.15
CA LEU A 467 -58.15 11.24 -19.13
C LEU A 467 -58.99 12.39 -19.71
N PRO A 468 -59.87 12.12 -20.68
CA PRO A 468 -60.77 13.14 -21.20
C PRO A 468 -61.76 13.55 -20.09
N ALA A 469 -61.88 14.84 -19.81
CA ALA A 469 -62.92 15.40 -18.95
C ALA A 469 -63.59 16.60 -19.66
N PRO A 470 -64.80 17.02 -19.25
CA PRO A 470 -65.64 17.93 -20.04
C PRO A 470 -65.03 19.28 -20.43
N ASN A 471 -64.04 19.78 -19.68
CA ASN A 471 -63.41 21.09 -19.92
C ASN A 471 -61.90 21.03 -20.15
N GLU A 472 -61.19 20.14 -19.43
CA GLU A 472 -59.73 20.07 -19.46
C GLU A 472 -59.30 18.61 -19.24
N ALA A 473 -58.28 18.15 -19.95
CA ALA A 473 -57.81 16.77 -19.85
C ALA A 473 -56.98 16.56 -18.59
N ILE A 474 -57.34 15.56 -17.77
CA ILE A 474 -56.69 15.30 -16.48
C ILE A 474 -55.44 14.45 -16.73
N ARG A 475 -54.27 14.89 -16.25
CA ARG A 475 -53.01 14.13 -16.42
C ARG A 475 -53.04 12.85 -15.58
N LEU A 476 -52.62 11.74 -16.19
CA LEU A 476 -52.50 10.44 -15.54
C LEU A 476 -51.03 10.06 -15.37
N ASN A 477 -50.70 9.56 -14.18
CA ASN A 477 -49.44 8.91 -13.88
C ASN A 477 -49.68 7.42 -13.64
N TYR A 478 -48.87 6.58 -14.26
CA TYR A 478 -48.94 5.13 -14.13
C TYR A 478 -47.76 4.66 -13.30
N HIS A 479 -48.04 3.83 -12.30
CA HIS A 479 -46.99 3.19 -11.51
C HIS A 479 -47.37 1.73 -11.32
N PHE A 480 -46.41 0.84 -11.53
CA PHE A 480 -46.63 -0.60 -11.38
C PHE A 480 -45.68 -1.16 -10.33
N GLU A 481 -46.17 -1.21 -9.10
CA GLU A 481 -45.42 -1.74 -7.97
C GLU A 481 -46.38 -2.37 -6.95
N PRO A 482 -46.84 -3.60 -7.25
CA PRO A 482 -47.85 -4.28 -6.45
C PRO A 482 -47.50 -4.29 -4.95
N GLY A 483 -48.47 -3.92 -4.11
CA GLY A 483 -48.33 -3.88 -2.65
C GLY A 483 -47.92 -2.51 -2.08
N THR A 484 -47.60 -1.53 -2.92
CA THR A 484 -47.39 -0.14 -2.50
C THR A 484 -48.66 0.69 -2.68
N PHE A 485 -48.82 1.76 -1.89
CA PHE A 485 -49.92 2.72 -2.06
C PHE A 485 -49.88 3.45 -3.41
N ALA A 486 -48.71 3.51 -4.04
CA ALA A 486 -48.52 4.14 -5.33
C ALA A 486 -48.92 3.24 -6.52
N ASP A 487 -49.21 1.94 -6.32
CA ASP A 487 -49.56 1.04 -7.42
C ASP A 487 -50.88 1.45 -8.10
N GLY A 488 -50.86 1.49 -9.44
CA GLY A 488 -52.04 1.76 -10.26
C GLY A 488 -51.95 3.05 -11.05
N VAL A 489 -53.12 3.63 -11.34
CA VAL A 489 -53.26 4.87 -12.10
C VAL A 489 -53.59 5.99 -11.14
N THR A 490 -52.76 7.03 -11.12
CA THR A 490 -52.96 8.24 -10.30
C THR A 490 -53.38 9.39 -11.20
N ALA A 491 -54.53 9.99 -10.92
CA ALA A 491 -55.00 11.20 -11.59
C ALA A 491 -54.46 12.44 -10.87
N LEU A 492 -53.74 13.30 -11.58
CA LEU A 492 -53.26 14.58 -11.08
C LEU A 492 -54.31 15.66 -11.36
N ILE A 493 -55.05 16.05 -10.32
CA ILE A 493 -56.17 16.99 -10.41
C ILE A 493 -55.69 18.38 -9.96
N PRO A 494 -55.63 19.38 -10.85
CA PRO A 494 -55.46 20.78 -10.47
C PRO A 494 -56.56 21.26 -9.50
N GLU A 495 -56.18 22.08 -8.51
CA GLU A 495 -57.08 22.57 -7.46
C GLU A 495 -58.33 23.26 -8.03
N HIS A 496 -58.19 23.99 -9.15
CA HIS A 496 -59.30 24.68 -9.81
C HIS A 496 -60.34 23.77 -10.48
N LEU A 497 -60.03 22.48 -10.66
CA LEU A 497 -60.95 21.50 -11.25
C LEU A 497 -61.70 20.67 -10.21
N LEU A 498 -61.33 20.72 -8.92
CA LEU A 498 -61.92 19.88 -7.86
C LEU A 498 -63.43 20.02 -7.74
N GLU A 499 -63.96 21.25 -7.82
CA GLU A 499 -65.40 21.52 -7.70
C GLU A 499 -66.22 21.09 -8.94
N ARG A 500 -65.55 20.78 -10.05
CA ARG A 500 -66.17 20.51 -11.36
C ARG A 500 -66.00 19.07 -11.84
N ILE A 501 -65.25 18.26 -11.10
CA ILE A 501 -65.02 16.85 -11.43
C ILE A 501 -66.02 15.98 -10.66
N THR A 502 -66.66 15.08 -11.38
CA THR A 502 -67.63 14.13 -10.86
C THR A 502 -66.94 12.77 -10.63
N PRO A 503 -67.14 12.08 -9.49
CA PRO A 503 -66.50 10.79 -9.20
C PRO A 503 -66.75 9.71 -10.26
N GLU A 504 -67.92 9.76 -10.91
CA GLU A 504 -68.39 8.83 -11.95
C GLU A 504 -67.43 8.74 -13.15
N LEU A 505 -66.67 9.81 -13.42
CA LEU A 505 -65.65 9.82 -14.47
C LEU A 505 -64.55 8.77 -14.20
N PHE A 506 -64.16 8.61 -12.93
CA PHE A 506 -63.08 7.69 -12.55
C PHE A 506 -63.54 6.25 -12.47
N ASP A 507 -64.85 6.00 -12.40
CA ASP A 507 -65.38 4.64 -12.50
C ASP A 507 -65.04 4.01 -13.85
N TRP A 508 -65.00 4.77 -14.94
CA TRP A 508 -64.65 4.23 -16.25
C TRP A 508 -63.23 3.64 -16.33
N LEU A 509 -62.28 4.09 -15.49
CA LEU A 509 -60.84 3.79 -15.59
C LEU A 509 -60.26 4.18 -16.98
N VAL A 510 -59.06 3.70 -17.28
CA VAL A 510 -58.40 3.85 -18.59
C VAL A 510 -58.76 2.67 -19.51
N PRO A 511 -58.77 2.84 -20.84
CA PRO A 511 -59.25 1.82 -21.79
C PRO A 511 -58.61 0.44 -21.58
N GLY A 512 -57.30 0.40 -21.29
CA GLY A 512 -56.54 -0.81 -21.05
C GLY A 512 -56.93 -1.61 -19.81
N LEU A 513 -57.66 -0.99 -18.87
CA LEU A 513 -58.17 -1.64 -17.66
C LEU A 513 -59.66 -1.97 -17.73
N ILE A 514 -60.40 -1.45 -18.72
CA ILE A 514 -61.86 -1.66 -18.82
C ILE A 514 -62.17 -3.12 -19.09
N VAL A 515 -61.40 -3.79 -19.95
CA VAL A 515 -61.58 -5.22 -20.24
C VAL A 515 -61.50 -6.04 -18.94
N GLU A 516 -60.49 -5.76 -18.11
CA GLU A 516 -60.29 -6.45 -16.84
C GLU A 516 -61.39 -6.11 -15.83
N LYS A 517 -61.78 -4.83 -15.72
CA LYS A 517 -62.89 -4.38 -14.89
C LYS A 517 -64.19 -5.08 -15.27
N THR A 518 -64.59 -5.04 -16.54
CA THR A 518 -65.83 -5.66 -17.04
C THR A 518 -65.82 -7.17 -16.83
N THR A 519 -64.67 -7.81 -17.08
CA THR A 519 -64.49 -9.24 -16.79
C THR A 519 -64.69 -9.53 -15.30
N PHE A 520 -64.12 -8.70 -14.43
CA PHE A 520 -64.25 -8.86 -12.98
C PHE A 520 -65.68 -8.63 -12.50
N LEU A 521 -66.36 -7.62 -13.03
CA LEU A 521 -67.78 -7.34 -12.75
C LEU A 521 -68.68 -8.53 -13.16
N ILE A 522 -68.50 -9.06 -14.37
CA ILE A 522 -69.26 -10.24 -14.85
C ILE A 522 -68.97 -11.47 -13.99
N LYS A 523 -67.69 -11.69 -13.61
CA LYS A 523 -67.31 -12.76 -12.69
C LYS A 523 -67.83 -12.53 -11.26
N GLY A 524 -68.11 -11.30 -10.86
CA GLY A 524 -68.71 -10.94 -9.59
C GLY A 524 -70.22 -11.21 -9.53
N LEU A 525 -70.91 -11.29 -10.67
CA LEU A 525 -72.36 -11.50 -10.73
C LEU A 525 -72.81 -12.82 -10.09
N PRO A 526 -74.00 -12.87 -9.47
CA PRO A 526 -74.61 -14.11 -8.98
C PRO A 526 -74.62 -15.21 -10.04
N LYS A 527 -74.40 -16.47 -9.62
CA LYS A 527 -74.28 -17.64 -10.51
C LYS A 527 -75.45 -17.79 -11.51
N ARG A 528 -76.67 -17.38 -11.13
CA ARG A 528 -77.86 -17.42 -12.00
C ARG A 528 -77.75 -16.49 -13.21
N LEU A 529 -77.19 -15.29 -13.04
CA LEU A 529 -77.01 -14.32 -14.12
C LEU A 529 -75.77 -14.64 -14.96
N ARG A 530 -74.67 -15.04 -14.31
CA ARG A 530 -73.39 -15.34 -14.98
C ARG A 530 -73.48 -16.47 -16.01
N LYS A 531 -74.36 -17.47 -15.80
CA LYS A 531 -74.55 -18.59 -16.74
C LYS A 531 -74.94 -18.13 -18.15
N ASN A 532 -75.65 -17.02 -18.26
CA ASN A 532 -76.11 -16.47 -19.54
C ASN A 532 -75.04 -15.64 -20.26
N LEU A 533 -73.89 -15.41 -19.61
CA LEU A 533 -72.81 -14.52 -20.05
C LEU A 533 -71.50 -15.31 -20.29
N ILE A 534 -71.62 -16.61 -20.56
CA ILE A 534 -70.50 -17.50 -20.90
C ILE A 534 -70.60 -17.82 -22.40
N PRO A 535 -69.52 -17.67 -23.19
CA PRO A 535 -68.15 -17.34 -22.79
C PRO A 535 -67.98 -15.88 -22.31
N VAL A 536 -67.26 -15.70 -21.20
CA VAL A 536 -67.08 -14.37 -20.56
C VAL A 536 -66.32 -13.43 -21.48
N ASN A 537 -65.29 -13.92 -22.18
CA ASN A 537 -64.48 -13.09 -23.08
C ASN A 537 -65.30 -12.53 -24.24
N ASP A 538 -66.16 -13.36 -24.84
CA ASP A 538 -67.03 -12.95 -25.96
C ASP A 538 -68.07 -11.93 -25.49
N THR A 539 -68.63 -12.15 -24.31
CA THR A 539 -69.60 -11.23 -23.71
C THR A 539 -68.96 -9.88 -23.37
N VAL A 540 -67.73 -9.88 -22.83
CA VAL A 540 -66.97 -8.64 -22.56
C VAL A 540 -66.72 -7.89 -23.86
N ALA A 541 -66.30 -8.57 -24.93
CA ALA A 541 -66.08 -7.93 -26.24
C ALA A 541 -67.36 -7.28 -26.78
N LEU A 542 -68.50 -8.01 -26.74
CA LEU A 542 -69.80 -7.48 -27.15
C LEU A 542 -70.24 -6.26 -26.34
N VAL A 543 -70.03 -6.28 -25.02
CA VAL A 543 -70.36 -5.14 -24.16
C VAL A 543 -69.50 -3.93 -24.53
N LEU A 544 -68.19 -4.11 -24.69
CA LEU A 544 -67.28 -3.00 -25.02
C LEU A 544 -67.57 -2.40 -26.40
N ASP A 545 -67.91 -3.22 -27.40
CA ASP A 545 -68.29 -2.73 -28.74
C ASP A 545 -69.59 -1.90 -28.73
N SER A 546 -70.45 -2.10 -27.71
CA SER A 546 -71.72 -1.37 -27.56
C SER A 546 -71.63 -0.13 -26.67
N LEU A 547 -70.48 0.12 -26.04
CA LEU A 547 -70.28 1.23 -25.10
C LEU A 547 -69.59 2.42 -25.77
N ASP A 548 -70.22 3.60 -25.68
CA ASP A 548 -69.53 4.86 -25.95
C ASP A 548 -68.69 5.22 -24.72
N MET A 549 -67.37 5.02 -24.80
CA MET A 549 -66.47 5.25 -23.67
C MET A 549 -66.60 6.69 -23.14
N TYR A 550 -66.65 6.80 -21.81
CA TYR A 550 -66.82 8.07 -21.09
C TYR A 550 -68.14 8.79 -21.36
N GLN A 551 -69.12 8.13 -21.99
CA GLN A 551 -70.48 8.62 -22.15
C GLN A 551 -71.44 7.74 -21.36
N GLY A 552 -71.92 8.27 -20.23
CA GLY A 552 -72.84 7.59 -19.34
C GLY A 552 -72.69 8.04 -17.90
N ASN A 553 -73.74 7.84 -17.10
CA ASN A 553 -73.72 8.07 -15.65
C ASN A 553 -73.12 6.87 -14.91
#